data_AF-A0AAW0FGV2-F1
#
_entry.id   AF-A0AAW0FGV2-F1
#
_cell.length_a   1.000
_cell.length_b   1.000
_cell.length_c   1.000
_cell.angle_alpha   90.00
_cell.angle_beta   90.00
_cell.angle_gamma   90.00
#
_symmetry.space_group_name_H-M   'P 1'
#
loop_
_entity.id
_entity.type
_entity.pdbx_description
1 polymer ?
#
loop_
_entity_poly.entity_id
_entity_poly.type
_entity_poly.pdbx_seq_one_letter_code
_entity_poly.pdbx_strand_id
1 'polypeptide(L)'
;MTDSFPVDVQLPYLSIDNESQGPSKLDLKKELSGKKVVVVGNIGSFTPPCLNDHINKFVDNASKFKSKGVDRIISLNINDPFVNNAWGKSLGVKDDYIVFAQDPNAQLSQELGENYVADMSDNGLGQRTNRYVALLDNGKVKYLAAEDHGATTDISSAQNILNRLSGVAVADESLTAFNDLKLGKKFKFVIFKLNDSKTEIVVEETSTDSDYDTFLSKLPEADCKYAIYDFEYEIGSGEVRSKMVYAASKDALRRALNGVAADIQGTDFSEVAYDTVLEKVSRGPEET
;
A
#
# COMPACT_ATOMS: atom_id res chain seq x y z
N MET A 1 12.61 13.90 14.17
CA MET A 1 13.10 12.87 13.23
C MET A 1 14.24 13.47 12.43
N THR A 2 15.12 12.66 11.87
CA THR A 2 16.16 13.12 10.92
C THR A 2 15.60 13.16 9.50
N ASP A 3 15.83 14.26 8.76
CA ASP A 3 15.42 14.37 7.35
C ASP A 3 16.19 13.41 6.43
N SER A 4 17.36 12.94 6.89
CA SER A 4 18.22 11.97 6.22
C SER A 4 18.01 10.56 6.76
N PHE A 5 17.91 9.60 5.85
CA PHE A 5 17.98 8.17 6.17
C PHE A 5 19.42 7.75 6.53
N PRO A 6 19.66 6.75 7.39
CA PRO A 6 21.01 6.24 7.67
C PRO A 6 21.69 5.69 6.40
N VAL A 7 22.99 5.94 6.23
CA VAL A 7 23.76 5.52 5.04
C VAL A 7 25.12 4.88 5.33
N ASP A 8 25.64 5.01 6.54
CA ASP A 8 26.99 4.51 6.88
C ASP A 8 26.97 3.03 7.31
N VAL A 9 25.79 2.49 7.67
CA VAL A 9 25.59 1.07 7.98
C VAL A 9 25.92 0.20 6.76
N GLN A 10 26.76 -0.79 6.99
CA GLN A 10 27.17 -1.75 5.97
C GLN A 10 26.10 -2.84 5.85
N LEU A 11 25.38 -2.89 4.73
CA LEU A 11 24.34 -3.91 4.47
C LEU A 11 24.87 -5.00 3.52
N PRO A 12 25.18 -6.23 3.99
CA PRO A 12 25.59 -7.33 3.12
C PRO A 12 24.44 -7.83 2.24
N TYR A 13 24.69 -8.12 0.97
CA TYR A 13 23.71 -8.78 0.10
C TYR A 13 24.39 -9.69 -0.93
N LEU A 14 23.67 -10.70 -1.40
CA LEU A 14 24.09 -11.60 -2.47
C LEU A 14 23.19 -11.35 -3.68
N SER A 15 23.77 -10.91 -4.80
CA SER A 15 23.05 -10.56 -6.02
C SER A 15 22.22 -11.74 -6.54
N ILE A 16 21.00 -11.45 -7.00
CA ILE A 16 20.06 -12.44 -7.55
C ILE A 16 20.56 -13.00 -8.89
N ASP A 17 21.24 -12.18 -9.69
CA ASP A 17 21.74 -12.55 -11.02
C ASP A 17 23.24 -12.92 -11.06
N ASN A 18 23.99 -12.65 -9.99
CA ASN A 18 25.45 -12.86 -9.95
C ASN A 18 25.98 -13.40 -8.61
N GLU A 19 25.45 -14.54 -8.15
CA GLU A 19 25.85 -15.19 -6.89
C GLU A 19 27.32 -15.65 -6.84
N SER A 20 27.92 -15.91 -8.00
CA SER A 20 29.26 -16.49 -8.13
C SER A 20 30.38 -15.70 -7.45
N GLN A 21 30.15 -14.41 -7.18
CA GLN A 21 31.09 -13.51 -6.51
C GLN A 21 30.95 -13.50 -4.98
N GLY A 22 29.94 -14.21 -4.44
CA GLY A 22 29.63 -14.22 -3.01
C GLY A 22 29.00 -12.91 -2.52
N PRO A 23 28.75 -12.77 -1.20
CA PRO A 23 28.13 -11.58 -0.65
C PRO A 23 28.98 -10.33 -0.83
N SER A 24 28.36 -9.29 -1.37
CA SER A 24 28.92 -7.94 -1.47
C SER A 24 28.26 -7.01 -0.45
N LYS A 25 28.59 -5.71 -0.48
CA LYS A 25 27.99 -4.70 0.42
C LYS A 25 27.23 -3.66 -0.39
N LEU A 26 26.05 -3.29 0.07
CA LEU A 26 25.24 -2.24 -0.55
C LEU A 26 25.74 -0.86 -0.08
N ASP A 27 26.24 -0.05 -1.01
CA ASP A 27 26.60 1.35 -0.77
C ASP A 27 25.31 2.19 -0.77
N LEU A 28 24.69 2.36 0.41
CA LEU A 28 23.46 3.15 0.56
C LEU A 28 23.61 4.59 0.06
N LYS A 29 24.78 5.20 0.22
CA LYS A 29 25.02 6.57 -0.23
C LYS A 29 24.93 6.69 -1.76
N LYS A 30 25.45 5.69 -2.49
CA LYS A 30 25.33 5.54 -3.95
C LYS A 30 23.97 5.01 -4.40
N GLU A 31 23.29 4.20 -3.59
CA GLU A 31 21.96 3.68 -3.91
C GLU A 31 20.84 4.67 -3.63
N LEU A 32 21.04 5.70 -2.80
CA LEU A 32 20.04 6.74 -2.54
C LEU A 32 20.31 8.08 -3.26
N SER A 33 21.55 8.37 -3.67
CA SER A 33 21.87 9.65 -4.34
C SER A 33 21.27 9.71 -5.75
N GLY A 34 20.53 10.79 -6.03
CA GLY A 34 19.88 11.04 -7.32
C GLY A 34 18.72 10.08 -7.67
N LYS A 35 18.36 9.16 -6.77
CA LYS A 35 17.40 8.08 -6.98
C LYS A 35 16.19 8.21 -6.06
N LYS A 36 15.07 7.61 -6.47
CA LYS A 36 13.90 7.35 -5.63
C LYS A 36 13.88 5.86 -5.25
N VAL A 37 13.90 5.57 -3.96
CA VAL A 37 14.09 4.21 -3.44
C VAL A 37 13.03 3.88 -2.40
N VAL A 38 12.60 2.63 -2.37
CA VAL A 38 11.74 2.10 -1.30
C VAL A 38 12.53 1.09 -0.47
N VAL A 39 12.66 1.33 0.82
CA VAL A 39 13.24 0.37 1.78
C VAL A 39 12.10 -0.31 2.53
N VAL A 40 12.17 -1.63 2.68
CA VAL A 40 11.10 -2.48 3.23
C VAL A 40 11.68 -3.36 4.33
N GLY A 41 11.40 -3.05 5.59
CA GLY A 41 11.80 -3.85 6.75
C GLY A 41 10.85 -5.04 6.97
N ASN A 42 11.40 -6.21 7.35
CA ASN A 42 10.64 -7.44 7.57
C ASN A 42 11.12 -8.16 8.85
N ILE A 43 10.25 -8.89 9.54
CA ILE A 43 10.61 -9.71 10.72
C ILE A 43 11.68 -10.78 10.38
N GLY A 44 11.65 -11.30 9.16
CA GLY A 44 12.64 -12.27 8.67
C GLY A 44 12.17 -12.99 7.41
N SER A 45 13.15 -13.52 6.68
CA SER A 45 12.91 -14.34 5.49
C SER A 45 12.02 -15.55 5.79
N PHE A 46 11.15 -15.89 4.85
CA PHE A 46 10.16 -16.99 4.94
C PHE A 46 9.13 -16.92 6.08
N THR A 47 9.08 -15.84 6.88
CA THR A 47 8.04 -15.68 7.92
C THR A 47 6.65 -15.46 7.27
N PRO A 48 5.56 -16.13 7.70
CA PRO A 48 4.31 -16.19 6.93
C PRO A 48 3.68 -14.83 6.56
N PRO A 49 3.50 -13.85 7.46
CA PRO A 49 2.93 -12.55 7.08
C PRO A 49 3.93 -11.65 6.33
N CYS A 50 5.22 -12.02 6.22
CA CYS A 50 6.14 -11.37 5.29
C CYS A 50 6.06 -12.00 3.89
N LEU A 51 5.89 -13.32 3.83
CA LEU A 51 5.81 -14.13 2.61
C LEU A 51 4.50 -13.93 1.84
N ASN A 52 3.37 -13.83 2.54
CA ASN A 52 2.04 -13.88 1.93
C ASN A 52 1.49 -12.49 1.55
N ASP A 53 1.80 -11.46 2.35
CA ASP A 53 1.08 -10.17 2.31
C ASP A 53 1.96 -8.91 2.34
N HIS A 54 3.29 -9.06 2.30
CA HIS A 54 4.22 -7.94 2.40
C HIS A 54 5.22 -7.86 1.23
N ILE A 55 6.43 -8.44 1.34
CA ILE A 55 7.47 -8.24 0.32
C ILE A 55 7.08 -8.85 -1.03
N ASN A 56 6.30 -9.93 -1.03
CA ASN A 56 5.74 -10.50 -2.25
C ASN A 56 4.86 -9.48 -3.00
N LYS A 57 4.09 -8.63 -2.31
CA LYS A 57 3.30 -7.57 -2.96
C LYS A 57 4.19 -6.51 -3.60
N PHE A 58 5.40 -6.27 -3.09
CA PHE A 58 6.38 -5.41 -3.77
C PHE A 58 6.95 -6.09 -5.03
N VAL A 59 7.14 -7.42 -5.02
CA VAL A 59 7.54 -8.21 -6.19
C VAL A 59 6.42 -8.21 -7.26
N ASP A 60 5.19 -8.58 -6.88
CA ASP A 60 3.99 -8.59 -7.73
C ASP A 60 3.76 -7.24 -8.44
N ASN A 61 4.11 -6.15 -7.77
CA ASN A 61 3.90 -4.78 -8.26
C ASN A 61 5.20 -4.10 -8.74
N ALA A 62 6.32 -4.83 -8.90
CA ALA A 62 7.62 -4.25 -9.26
C ALA A 62 7.57 -3.39 -10.54
N SER A 63 6.79 -3.80 -11.53
CA SER A 63 6.55 -3.04 -12.77
C SER A 63 5.82 -1.71 -12.53
N LYS A 64 4.89 -1.67 -11.57
CA LYS A 64 4.17 -0.44 -11.19
C LYS A 64 5.10 0.53 -10.47
N PHE A 65 5.98 0.03 -9.59
CA PHE A 65 7.03 0.84 -8.97
C PHE A 65 8.01 1.41 -10.01
N LYS A 66 8.53 0.57 -10.93
CA LYS A 66 9.36 1.03 -12.07
C LYS A 66 8.64 2.14 -12.86
N SER A 67 7.35 1.97 -13.18
CA SER A 67 6.55 2.98 -13.93
C SER A 67 6.22 4.26 -13.16
N LYS A 68 6.33 4.26 -11.82
CA LYS A 68 6.24 5.47 -10.96
C LYS A 68 7.60 6.11 -10.71
N GLY A 69 8.65 5.67 -11.42
CA GLY A 69 10.01 6.16 -11.26
C GLY A 69 10.53 5.90 -9.85
N VAL A 70 10.49 4.63 -9.42
CA VAL A 70 11.33 4.10 -8.35
C VAL A 70 12.47 3.34 -9.01
N ASP A 71 13.71 3.65 -8.62
CA ASP A 71 14.93 3.10 -9.22
C ASP A 71 15.35 1.76 -8.56
N ARG A 72 14.98 1.57 -7.30
CA ARG A 72 15.37 0.41 -6.48
C ARG A 72 14.35 0.13 -5.38
N ILE A 73 14.15 -1.14 -5.06
CA ILE A 73 13.53 -1.59 -3.81
C ILE A 73 14.58 -2.35 -3.00
N ILE A 74 14.65 -2.11 -1.69
CA ILE A 74 15.61 -2.75 -0.78
C ILE A 74 14.81 -3.44 0.33
N SER A 75 14.69 -4.75 0.26
CA SER A 75 14.16 -5.61 1.32
C SER A 75 15.25 -5.82 2.39
N LEU A 76 14.96 -5.42 3.62
CA LEU A 76 15.83 -5.59 4.78
C LEU A 76 15.24 -6.58 5.78
N ASN A 77 16.12 -7.41 6.34
CA ASN A 77 15.92 -8.12 7.61
C ASN A 77 17.27 -8.64 8.15
N ILE A 78 17.30 -9.25 9.35
CA ILE A 78 18.57 -9.68 9.97
C ILE A 78 19.18 -10.98 9.42
N ASN A 79 18.45 -11.77 8.61
CA ASN A 79 18.97 -13.02 8.05
C ASN A 79 20.18 -12.75 7.13
N ASP A 80 21.05 -13.74 6.97
CA ASP A 80 22.25 -13.63 6.16
C ASP A 80 21.94 -13.49 4.64
N PRO A 81 22.92 -13.03 3.84
CA PRO A 81 22.75 -12.85 2.40
C PRO A 81 22.34 -14.09 1.62
N PHE A 82 22.68 -15.30 2.07
CA PHE A 82 22.35 -16.54 1.35
C PHE A 82 20.88 -16.90 1.56
N VAL A 83 20.39 -16.82 2.80
CA VAL A 83 18.96 -16.97 3.12
C VAL A 83 18.12 -15.88 2.44
N ASN A 84 18.60 -14.64 2.41
CA ASN A 84 17.91 -13.52 1.77
C ASN A 84 17.85 -13.66 0.23
N ASN A 85 18.92 -14.11 -0.41
CA ASN A 85 18.93 -14.42 -1.85
C ASN A 85 17.97 -15.57 -2.20
N ALA A 86 18.01 -16.66 -1.43
CA ALA A 86 17.10 -17.79 -1.59
C ALA A 86 15.63 -17.38 -1.41
N TRP A 87 15.33 -16.46 -0.49
CA TRP A 87 13.99 -15.91 -0.30
C TRP A 87 13.55 -15.08 -1.52
N GLY A 88 14.37 -14.14 -2.00
CA GLY A 88 14.07 -13.36 -3.20
C GLY A 88 13.78 -14.22 -4.44
N LYS A 89 14.58 -15.27 -4.65
CA LYS A 89 14.34 -16.28 -5.70
C LYS A 89 13.03 -17.05 -5.51
N SER A 90 12.70 -17.44 -4.27
CA SER A 90 11.44 -18.15 -3.97
C SER A 90 10.19 -17.31 -4.28
N LEU A 91 10.34 -15.98 -4.24
CA LEU A 91 9.33 -14.99 -4.63
C LEU A 91 9.31 -14.73 -6.16
N GLY A 92 10.16 -15.39 -6.94
CA GLY A 92 10.23 -15.25 -8.40
C GLY A 92 11.05 -14.06 -8.91
N VAL A 93 11.86 -13.41 -8.05
CA VAL A 93 12.76 -12.31 -8.45
C VAL A 93 13.90 -12.85 -9.31
N LYS A 94 14.27 -12.09 -10.36
CA LYS A 94 15.22 -12.50 -11.41
C LYS A 94 16.23 -11.42 -11.82
N ASP A 95 16.03 -10.19 -11.35
CA ASP A 95 16.93 -9.06 -11.54
C ASP A 95 17.20 -8.42 -10.17
N ASP A 96 18.31 -7.71 -10.03
CA ASP A 96 18.68 -7.03 -8.78
C ASP A 96 17.81 -5.78 -8.47
N TYR A 97 16.69 -5.53 -9.16
CA TYR A 97 15.84 -4.35 -8.90
C TYR A 97 15.25 -4.35 -7.48
N ILE A 98 14.93 -5.54 -6.96
CA ILE A 98 14.57 -5.76 -5.56
C ILE A 98 15.74 -6.46 -4.89
N VAL A 99 16.54 -5.70 -4.15
CA VAL A 99 17.68 -6.24 -3.38
C VAL A 99 17.16 -6.86 -2.09
N PHE A 100 17.63 -8.05 -1.76
CA PHE A 100 17.40 -8.70 -0.47
C PHE A 100 18.69 -8.61 0.35
N ALA A 101 18.80 -7.57 1.16
CA ALA A 101 19.98 -7.26 1.95
C ALA A 101 19.78 -7.59 3.44
N GLN A 102 20.87 -7.97 4.09
CA GLN A 102 20.95 -8.11 5.53
C GLN A 102 21.09 -6.73 6.18
N ASP A 103 20.33 -6.49 7.26
CA ASP A 103 20.59 -5.45 8.26
C ASP A 103 21.25 -6.11 9.49
N PRO A 104 22.59 -6.10 9.62
CA PRO A 104 23.29 -6.90 10.62
C PRO A 104 22.92 -6.48 12.04
N ASN A 105 22.40 -7.42 12.84
CA ASN A 105 21.86 -7.15 14.18
C ASN A 105 20.77 -6.05 14.21
N ALA A 106 20.09 -5.82 13.08
CA ALA A 106 19.15 -4.72 12.87
C ALA A 106 19.74 -3.31 13.07
N GLN A 107 21.06 -3.11 12.87
CA GLN A 107 21.75 -1.85 13.15
C GLN A 107 21.09 -0.64 12.48
N LEU A 108 20.81 -0.69 11.17
CA LEU A 108 20.18 0.43 10.47
C LEU A 108 18.80 0.73 11.05
N SER A 109 18.06 -0.32 11.37
CA SER A 109 16.73 -0.20 11.95
C SER A 109 16.77 0.36 13.38
N GLN A 110 17.80 0.04 14.17
CA GLN A 110 18.06 0.70 15.47
C GLN A 110 18.35 2.21 15.30
N GLU A 111 19.09 2.60 14.27
CA GLU A 111 19.37 4.01 13.94
C GLU A 111 18.11 4.79 13.48
N LEU A 112 17.06 4.10 13.00
CA LEU A 112 15.74 4.69 12.74
C LEU A 112 14.89 4.85 14.02
N GLY A 113 15.15 4.05 15.06
CA GLY A 113 14.50 4.12 16.38
C GLY A 113 13.75 2.85 16.79
N GLU A 114 13.24 2.84 18.03
CA GLU A 114 12.66 1.65 18.68
C GLU A 114 11.51 0.99 17.87
N ASN A 115 10.64 1.79 17.25
CA ASN A 115 9.52 1.30 16.43
C ASN A 115 9.96 0.49 15.18
N TYR A 116 11.22 0.57 14.77
CA TYR A 116 11.75 -0.09 13.57
C TYR A 116 12.47 -1.40 13.91
N VAL A 117 12.56 -1.77 15.20
CA VAL A 117 12.99 -3.09 15.69
C VAL A 117 11.85 -3.79 16.44
N ALA A 118 11.94 -5.11 16.57
CA ALA A 118 10.98 -5.94 17.29
C ALA A 118 11.73 -7.01 18.08
N ASP A 119 11.43 -7.19 19.36
CA ASP A 119 11.90 -8.37 20.09
C ASP A 119 10.94 -9.53 19.84
N MET A 120 11.47 -10.61 19.26
CA MET A 120 10.75 -11.84 18.97
C MET A 120 11.35 -13.03 19.75
N SER A 121 12.00 -12.77 20.88
CA SER A 121 12.65 -13.78 21.74
C SER A 121 11.68 -14.84 22.28
N ASP A 122 10.45 -14.46 22.65
CA ASP A 122 9.40 -15.40 23.09
C ASP A 122 9.01 -16.41 21.99
N ASN A 123 9.17 -16.02 20.72
CA ASN A 123 8.95 -16.87 19.55
C ASN A 123 10.24 -17.63 19.13
N GLY A 124 11.31 -17.56 19.92
CA GLY A 124 12.61 -18.17 19.63
C GLY A 124 13.41 -17.48 18.51
N LEU A 125 13.01 -16.29 18.08
CA LEU A 125 13.60 -15.59 16.92
C LEU A 125 14.62 -14.52 17.29
N GLY A 126 14.65 -14.07 18.55
CA GLY A 126 15.53 -13.00 19.05
C GLY A 126 15.12 -11.59 18.59
N GLN A 127 16.02 -10.61 18.76
CA GLN A 127 15.84 -9.26 18.21
C GLN A 127 15.76 -9.30 16.68
N ARG A 128 14.81 -8.56 16.11
CA ARG A 128 14.57 -8.40 14.67
C ARG A 128 14.43 -6.94 14.27
N THR A 129 14.55 -6.71 12.98
CA THR A 129 13.93 -5.58 12.28
C THR A 129 12.40 -5.73 12.36
N ASN A 130 11.66 -4.67 12.70
CA ASN A 130 10.19 -4.67 12.63
C ASN A 130 9.73 -4.68 11.15
N ARG A 131 8.44 -4.85 10.91
CA ARG A 131 7.85 -4.52 9.62
C ARG A 131 7.72 -3.00 9.49
N TYR A 132 8.37 -2.43 8.49
CA TYR A 132 8.33 -1.00 8.23
C TYR A 132 8.59 -0.69 6.76
N VAL A 133 8.35 0.56 6.36
CA VAL A 133 8.65 1.05 5.03
C VAL A 133 9.23 2.46 5.06
N ALA A 134 10.18 2.74 4.17
CA ALA A 134 10.69 4.07 3.91
C ALA A 134 10.59 4.39 2.41
N LEU A 135 9.95 5.50 2.05
CA LEU A 135 10.04 6.09 0.72
C LEU A 135 11.08 7.21 0.75
N LEU A 136 12.12 7.06 -0.06
CA LEU A 136 13.29 7.92 -0.11
C LEU A 136 13.43 8.56 -1.49
N ASP A 137 13.90 9.81 -1.53
CA ASP A 137 14.10 10.61 -2.73
C ASP A 137 15.37 11.45 -2.57
N ASN A 138 16.41 11.13 -3.35
CA ASN A 138 17.75 11.69 -3.23
C ASN A 138 18.30 11.64 -1.77
N GLY A 139 18.15 10.48 -1.11
CA GLY A 139 18.55 10.24 0.28
C GLY A 139 17.70 10.92 1.36
N LYS A 140 16.72 11.74 1.00
CA LYS A 140 15.79 12.37 1.95
C LYS A 140 14.59 11.48 2.20
N VAL A 141 14.15 11.43 3.46
CA VAL A 141 12.91 10.73 3.84
C VAL A 141 11.70 11.51 3.32
N LYS A 142 10.78 10.81 2.63
CA LYS A 142 9.46 11.33 2.20
C LYS A 142 8.31 10.69 2.95
N TYR A 143 8.48 9.43 3.32
CA TYR A 143 7.62 8.69 4.22
C TYR A 143 8.49 7.67 4.95
N LEU A 144 8.26 7.49 6.24
CA LEU A 144 8.88 6.46 7.06
C LEU A 144 7.85 6.09 8.14
N ALA A 145 7.45 4.82 8.18
CA ALA A 145 6.48 4.32 9.14
C ALA A 145 6.66 2.81 9.37
N ALA A 146 6.28 2.35 10.57
CA ALA A 146 6.32 0.96 10.98
C ALA A 146 4.93 0.46 11.37
N GLU A 147 4.72 -0.85 11.34
CA GLU A 147 3.51 -1.49 11.89
C GLU A 147 3.60 -1.57 13.41
N ASP A 148 2.46 -1.44 14.10
CA ASP A 148 2.37 -1.79 15.52
C ASP A 148 2.67 -3.29 15.71
N HIS A 149 3.80 -3.56 16.36
CA HIS A 149 4.24 -4.91 16.78
C HIS A 149 4.27 -5.96 15.64
N GLY A 150 4.44 -5.52 14.38
CA GLY A 150 4.66 -6.37 13.21
C GLY A 150 3.47 -7.22 12.75
N ALA A 151 2.31 -7.13 13.40
CA ALA A 151 1.16 -8.01 13.16
C ALA A 151 0.40 -7.70 11.87
N THR A 152 0.24 -6.42 11.54
CA THR A 152 -0.44 -5.90 10.35
C THR A 152 0.51 -5.74 9.15
N THR A 153 0.01 -5.28 8.00
CA THR A 153 0.81 -4.96 6.80
C THR A 153 0.42 -3.65 6.12
N ASP A 154 -0.57 -2.93 6.66
CA ASP A 154 -1.32 -1.90 5.94
C ASP A 154 -0.52 -0.59 5.77
N ILE A 155 0.21 -0.20 6.82
CA ILE A 155 1.07 0.99 6.86
C ILE A 155 2.27 0.81 5.93
N SER A 156 2.88 -0.37 5.96
CA SER A 156 4.05 -0.76 5.19
C SER A 156 3.75 -1.31 3.79
N SER A 157 2.47 -1.51 3.46
CA SER A 157 2.04 -2.18 2.23
C SER A 157 2.57 -1.56 0.94
N ALA A 158 2.85 -2.41 -0.04
CA ALA A 158 3.19 -1.99 -1.39
C ALA A 158 2.13 -1.03 -1.98
N GLN A 159 0.85 -1.20 -1.63
CA GLN A 159 -0.23 -0.37 -2.15
C GLN A 159 -0.28 1.02 -1.51
N ASN A 160 0.04 1.15 -0.21
CA ASN A 160 0.21 2.44 0.46
C ASN A 160 1.31 3.28 -0.22
N ILE A 161 2.46 2.68 -0.51
CA ILE A 161 3.55 3.36 -1.22
C ILE A 161 3.20 3.68 -2.68
N LEU A 162 2.51 2.79 -3.40
CA LEU A 162 2.03 3.10 -4.77
C LEU A 162 1.05 4.27 -4.82
N ASN A 163 0.25 4.47 -3.76
CA ASN A 163 -0.64 5.62 -3.62
C ASN A 163 0.17 6.90 -3.35
N ARG A 164 1.11 6.88 -2.39
CA ARG A 164 2.01 8.02 -2.10
C ARG A 164 2.89 8.40 -3.29
N LEU A 165 3.29 7.42 -4.12
CA LEU A 165 3.98 7.62 -5.40
C LEU A 165 3.09 8.17 -6.52
N SER A 166 1.78 8.26 -6.34
CA SER A 166 0.85 8.62 -7.42
C SER A 166 0.82 10.12 -7.73
N GLY A 167 1.34 10.97 -6.84
CA GLY A 167 1.23 12.43 -6.87
C GLY A 167 0.03 12.97 -6.06
N VAL A 168 -0.90 12.08 -5.69
CA VAL A 168 -2.03 12.36 -4.81
C VAL A 168 -2.04 11.30 -3.71
N ALA A 169 -1.82 11.72 -2.45
CA ALA A 169 -1.95 10.86 -1.28
C ALA A 169 -3.43 10.57 -0.97
N VAL A 170 -3.68 9.65 -0.05
CA VAL A 170 -4.98 9.48 0.61
C VAL A 170 -4.71 9.69 2.09
N ALA A 171 -5.43 10.62 2.70
CA ALA A 171 -5.25 10.95 4.12
C ALA A 171 -5.77 9.81 5.02
N ASP A 172 -5.16 9.64 6.19
CA ASP A 172 -5.43 8.48 7.05
C ASP A 172 -6.88 8.49 7.62
N GLU A 173 -7.50 9.66 7.77
CA GLU A 173 -8.92 9.77 8.11
C GLU A 173 -9.86 9.31 6.97
N SER A 174 -9.42 9.39 5.71
CA SER A 174 -10.17 8.83 4.57
C SER A 174 -10.19 7.30 4.58
N LEU A 175 -9.10 6.68 5.06
CA LEU A 175 -9.05 5.23 5.28
C LEU A 175 -9.94 4.83 6.47
N THR A 176 -9.91 5.63 7.54
CA THR A 176 -10.73 5.43 8.74
C THR A 176 -12.23 5.51 8.42
N ALA A 177 -12.67 6.56 7.72
CA ALA A 177 -14.08 6.76 7.36
C ALA A 177 -14.63 5.63 6.46
N PHE A 178 -13.81 5.10 5.55
CA PHE A 178 -14.17 3.93 4.75
C PHE A 178 -14.27 2.65 5.59
N ASN A 179 -13.36 2.42 6.52
CA ASN A 179 -13.42 1.26 7.41
C ASN A 179 -14.63 1.33 8.37
N ASP A 180 -14.98 2.52 8.85
CA ASP A 180 -16.22 2.77 9.62
C ASP A 180 -17.49 2.45 8.83
N LEU A 181 -17.54 2.81 7.53
CA LEU A 181 -18.62 2.42 6.62
C LEU A 181 -18.64 0.90 6.38
N LYS A 182 -17.50 0.32 6.01
CA LYS A 182 -17.39 -1.08 5.56
C LYS A 182 -17.56 -2.11 6.68
N LEU A 183 -16.94 -1.88 7.84
CA LEU A 183 -16.90 -2.83 8.95
C LEU A 183 -17.88 -2.45 10.07
N GLY A 184 -18.05 -1.16 10.32
CA GLY A 184 -18.97 -0.66 11.35
C GLY A 184 -20.42 -0.47 10.89
N LYS A 185 -20.68 -0.45 9.56
CA LYS A 185 -21.95 0.05 8.97
C LYS A 185 -22.39 1.40 9.55
N LYS A 186 -21.42 2.22 9.97
CA LYS A 186 -21.63 3.48 10.73
C LYS A 186 -22.09 4.63 9.84
N PHE A 187 -21.77 4.55 8.54
CA PHE A 187 -22.14 5.52 7.53
C PHE A 187 -22.78 4.80 6.34
N LYS A 188 -23.76 5.42 5.70
CA LYS A 188 -24.35 4.98 4.44
C LYS A 188 -23.59 5.50 3.24
N PHE A 189 -23.00 6.69 3.34
CA PHE A 189 -22.05 7.18 2.34
C PHE A 189 -20.92 8.03 2.92
N VAL A 190 -19.81 8.07 2.18
CA VAL A 190 -18.68 8.98 2.40
C VAL A 190 -18.34 9.66 1.07
N ILE A 191 -18.23 10.98 1.11
CA ILE A 191 -17.80 11.83 -0.01
C ILE A 191 -16.39 12.33 0.30
N PHE A 192 -15.52 12.22 -0.68
CA PHE A 192 -14.12 12.61 -0.62
C PHE A 192 -13.81 13.67 -1.68
N LYS A 193 -12.98 14.63 -1.31
CA LYS A 193 -12.46 15.67 -2.22
C LYS A 193 -10.94 15.64 -2.25
N LEU A 194 -10.36 16.34 -3.22
CA LEU A 194 -8.96 16.76 -3.11
C LEU A 194 -8.84 17.86 -2.05
N ASN A 195 -7.75 17.85 -1.28
CA ASN A 195 -7.36 18.99 -0.45
C ASN A 195 -7.06 20.22 -1.34
N ASP A 196 -7.02 21.41 -0.74
CA ASP A 196 -6.90 22.67 -1.49
C ASP A 196 -5.57 22.78 -2.27
N SER A 197 -4.54 22.04 -1.84
CA SER A 197 -3.24 21.90 -2.54
C SER A 197 -3.26 20.90 -3.70
N LYS A 198 -4.34 20.13 -3.86
CA LYS A 198 -4.51 19.02 -4.82
C LYS A 198 -3.49 17.88 -4.67
N THR A 199 -2.90 17.72 -3.49
CA THR A 199 -1.87 16.72 -3.18
C THR A 199 -2.40 15.49 -2.45
N GLU A 200 -3.66 15.49 -2.02
CA GLU A 200 -4.20 14.49 -1.10
C GLU A 200 -5.73 14.38 -1.22
N ILE A 201 -6.27 13.17 -1.06
CA ILE A 201 -7.71 12.92 -0.96
C ILE A 201 -8.09 12.87 0.52
N VAL A 202 -9.01 13.76 0.90
CA VAL A 202 -9.52 13.96 2.25
C VAL A 202 -11.04 13.72 2.29
N VAL A 203 -11.58 13.41 3.46
CA VAL A 203 -13.02 13.34 3.68
C VAL A 203 -13.62 14.74 3.54
N GLU A 204 -14.72 14.85 2.79
CA GLU A 204 -15.54 16.06 2.72
C GLU A 204 -16.80 15.93 3.58
N GLU A 205 -17.51 14.80 3.45
CA GLU A 205 -18.75 14.52 4.18
C GLU A 205 -18.88 13.02 4.49
N THR A 206 -19.40 12.70 5.68
CA THR A 206 -19.86 11.35 6.06
C THR A 206 -21.33 11.42 6.45
N SER A 207 -22.17 10.55 5.91
CA SER A 207 -23.60 10.55 6.20
C SER A 207 -24.11 9.18 6.66
N THR A 208 -25.09 9.20 7.56
CA THR A 208 -25.88 8.03 7.97
C THR A 208 -27.15 7.86 7.14
N ASP A 209 -27.46 8.81 6.26
CA ASP A 209 -28.72 8.84 5.51
C ASP A 209 -28.74 7.77 4.40
N SER A 210 -29.84 7.02 4.34
CA SER A 210 -30.07 5.94 3.37
C SER A 210 -30.86 6.39 2.13
N ASP A 211 -31.28 7.64 2.06
CA ASP A 211 -31.89 8.20 0.85
C ASP A 211 -30.84 8.47 -0.25
N TYR A 212 -31.12 7.93 -1.45
CA TYR A 212 -30.24 8.04 -2.59
C TYR A 212 -30.32 9.42 -3.26
N ASP A 213 -31.48 10.07 -3.27
CA ASP A 213 -31.64 11.40 -3.84
C ASP A 213 -30.90 12.45 -3.00
N THR A 214 -30.95 12.31 -1.66
CA THR A 214 -30.14 13.07 -0.71
C THR A 214 -28.64 12.90 -1.00
N PHE A 215 -28.17 11.69 -1.32
CA PHE A 215 -26.78 11.47 -1.76
C PHE A 215 -26.47 12.16 -3.10
N LEU A 216 -27.30 11.98 -4.13
CA LEU A 216 -27.10 12.59 -5.44
C LEU A 216 -27.05 14.13 -5.35
N SER A 217 -27.83 14.74 -4.46
CA SER A 217 -27.83 16.19 -4.21
C SER A 217 -26.48 16.76 -3.73
N LYS A 218 -25.56 15.92 -3.26
CA LYS A 218 -24.21 16.33 -2.81
C LYS A 218 -23.13 16.23 -3.90
N LEU A 219 -23.46 15.64 -5.06
CA LEU A 219 -22.57 15.53 -6.22
C LEU A 219 -22.66 16.83 -7.06
N PRO A 220 -21.56 17.56 -7.28
CA PRO A 220 -21.58 18.83 -8.01
C PRO A 220 -21.58 18.63 -9.53
N GLU A 221 -22.22 19.54 -10.27
CA GLU A 221 -22.29 19.49 -11.75
C GLU A 221 -20.93 19.72 -12.44
N ALA A 222 -19.98 20.39 -11.78
CA ALA A 222 -18.77 20.95 -12.43
C ALA A 222 -17.44 20.61 -11.75
N ASP A 223 -17.44 19.85 -10.64
CA ASP A 223 -16.25 19.55 -9.83
C ASP A 223 -16.02 18.04 -9.67
N CYS A 224 -14.75 17.63 -9.61
CA CYS A 224 -14.40 16.22 -9.46
C CYS A 224 -14.39 15.81 -7.98
N LYS A 225 -15.45 15.11 -7.55
CA LYS A 225 -15.51 14.40 -6.26
C LYS A 225 -15.38 12.88 -6.45
N TYR A 226 -15.01 12.19 -5.39
CA TYR A 226 -15.12 10.74 -5.29
C TYR A 226 -16.10 10.40 -4.16
N ALA A 227 -16.86 9.31 -4.30
CA ALA A 227 -17.80 8.88 -3.27
C ALA A 227 -17.90 7.37 -3.17
N ILE A 228 -18.29 6.88 -1.99
CA ILE A 228 -18.65 5.48 -1.73
C ILE A 228 -20.01 5.47 -1.03
N TYR A 229 -20.91 4.61 -1.49
CA TYR A 229 -22.27 4.44 -0.99
C TYR A 229 -22.53 2.94 -0.71
N ASP A 230 -23.13 2.61 0.44
CA ASP A 230 -23.56 1.25 0.83
C ASP A 230 -24.91 0.93 0.14
N PHE A 231 -24.82 0.56 -1.15
CA PHE A 231 -25.97 0.38 -2.04
C PHE A 231 -26.69 -0.95 -1.79
N GLU A 232 -27.72 -0.90 -0.95
CA GLU A 232 -28.62 -2.03 -0.68
C GLU A 232 -29.71 -2.13 -1.76
N TYR A 233 -29.89 -3.33 -2.31
CA TYR A 233 -30.90 -3.64 -3.33
C TYR A 233 -31.40 -5.09 -3.16
N GLU A 234 -32.67 -5.34 -3.48
CA GLU A 234 -33.25 -6.68 -3.38
C GLU A 234 -33.13 -7.46 -4.69
N ILE A 235 -32.70 -8.72 -4.61
CA ILE A 235 -32.83 -9.72 -5.66
C ILE A 235 -33.77 -10.81 -5.13
N GLY A 236 -34.66 -11.32 -6.00
CA GLY A 236 -35.56 -12.42 -5.64
C GLY A 236 -34.80 -13.61 -5.02
N SER A 237 -35.19 -13.99 -3.80
CA SER A 237 -34.56 -15.03 -2.96
C SER A 237 -33.15 -14.77 -2.40
N GLY A 238 -32.96 -13.61 -1.76
CA GLY A 238 -32.55 -13.65 -0.34
C GLY A 238 -31.06 -13.82 0.01
N GLU A 239 -30.12 -13.56 -0.90
CA GLU A 239 -28.70 -13.34 -0.55
C GLU A 239 -28.13 -12.09 -1.21
N VAL A 240 -27.47 -11.23 -0.42
CA VAL A 240 -26.79 -10.00 -0.89
C VAL A 240 -25.30 -10.31 -1.18
N ARG A 241 -24.77 -9.90 -2.35
CA ARG A 241 -23.39 -10.18 -2.80
C ARG A 241 -22.82 -9.01 -3.64
N SER A 242 -21.49 -8.84 -3.67
CA SER A 242 -20.80 -7.60 -4.15
C SER A 242 -19.46 -7.85 -4.90
N LYS A 243 -19.21 -7.31 -6.12
CA LYS A 243 -17.95 -7.48 -6.94
C LYS A 243 -17.68 -6.35 -7.99
N MET A 244 -16.41 -5.92 -8.21
CA MET A 244 -16.02 -4.51 -8.53
C MET A 244 -14.81 -4.30 -9.51
N VAL A 245 -14.82 -3.28 -10.41
CA VAL A 245 -13.75 -3.01 -11.46
C VAL A 245 -13.54 -1.52 -11.92
N TYR A 246 -12.31 -0.97 -11.72
CA TYR A 246 -11.58 0.19 -12.35
C TYR A 246 -12.21 1.62 -12.36
N ALA A 247 -11.52 2.77 -12.61
CA ALA A 247 -10.13 3.30 -12.51
C ALA A 247 -10.20 4.83 -12.84
N ALA A 248 -9.19 5.74 -12.84
CA ALA A 248 -7.72 5.62 -12.74
C ALA A 248 -7.00 6.72 -11.90
N SER A 249 -7.62 7.86 -11.56
CA SER A 249 -7.24 8.69 -10.38
C SER A 249 -8.04 8.26 -9.15
N LYS A 250 -9.32 7.97 -9.41
CA LYS A 250 -10.15 6.96 -8.74
C LYS A 250 -9.37 5.71 -8.31
N ASP A 251 -8.34 5.27 -9.03
CA ASP A 251 -7.52 4.12 -8.61
C ASP A 251 -6.70 4.37 -7.32
N ALA A 252 -6.22 5.59 -7.04
CA ALA A 252 -5.47 5.85 -5.80
C ALA A 252 -6.38 5.63 -4.58
N LEU A 253 -7.62 6.10 -4.66
CA LEU A 253 -8.64 5.90 -3.64
C LEU A 253 -9.15 4.44 -3.64
N ARG A 254 -9.64 3.94 -4.77
CA ARG A 254 -10.17 2.57 -4.95
C ARG A 254 -9.19 1.47 -4.49
N ARG A 255 -7.87 1.65 -4.68
CA ARG A 255 -6.84 0.70 -4.24
C ARG A 255 -6.42 0.89 -2.78
N ALA A 256 -6.70 2.04 -2.16
CA ALA A 256 -6.62 2.19 -0.71
C ALA A 256 -7.84 1.54 -0.03
N LEU A 257 -9.02 1.75 -0.61
CA LEU A 257 -10.31 1.40 -0.02
C LEU A 257 -10.71 -0.04 -0.40
N ASN A 258 -9.95 -0.99 0.13
CA ASN A 258 -10.10 -2.43 -0.13
C ASN A 258 -11.51 -2.95 0.19
N GLY A 259 -12.28 -3.33 -0.84
CA GLY A 259 -13.57 -4.02 -0.70
C GLY A 259 -14.80 -3.26 -1.18
N VAL A 260 -14.65 -2.19 -1.96
CA VAL A 260 -15.77 -1.54 -2.68
C VAL A 260 -16.54 -2.56 -3.54
N ALA A 261 -17.86 -2.35 -3.66
CA ALA A 261 -18.81 -3.30 -4.25
C ALA A 261 -18.96 -3.20 -5.78
N ALA A 262 -18.95 -2.00 -6.34
CA ALA A 262 -19.05 -1.74 -7.77
C ALA A 262 -18.43 -0.37 -8.11
N ASP A 263 -18.07 -0.17 -9.38
CA ASP A 263 -17.36 1.02 -9.84
C ASP A 263 -18.17 1.77 -10.88
N ILE A 264 -18.50 3.02 -10.57
CA ILE A 264 -19.32 3.90 -11.42
C ILE A 264 -18.45 5.08 -11.87
N GLN A 265 -18.76 5.62 -13.04
CA GLN A 265 -18.19 6.88 -13.52
C GLN A 265 -19.36 7.85 -13.55
N GLY A 266 -19.25 8.98 -12.87
CA GLY A 266 -20.24 10.06 -12.91
C GLY A 266 -19.73 11.18 -13.79
N THR A 267 -19.59 10.91 -15.09
CA THR A 267 -19.30 11.95 -16.10
C THR A 267 -20.58 12.57 -16.65
N ASP A 268 -21.73 11.93 -16.45
CA ASP A 268 -23.07 12.49 -16.56
C ASP A 268 -23.97 11.98 -15.41
N PHE A 269 -25.00 12.73 -15.03
CA PHE A 269 -25.92 12.32 -13.96
C PHE A 269 -26.73 11.05 -14.29
N SER A 270 -26.97 10.75 -15.57
CA SER A 270 -27.61 9.49 -15.96
C SER A 270 -26.74 8.25 -15.65
N GLU A 271 -25.42 8.37 -15.58
CA GLU A 271 -24.54 7.25 -15.21
C GLU A 271 -24.59 6.90 -13.71
N VAL A 272 -25.05 7.84 -12.87
CA VAL A 272 -25.23 7.67 -11.41
C VAL A 272 -26.70 7.65 -10.99
N ALA A 273 -27.65 7.66 -11.94
CA ALA A 273 -29.08 7.53 -11.63
C ALA A 273 -29.39 6.15 -11.04
N TYR A 274 -30.31 6.08 -10.06
CA TYR A 274 -30.56 4.86 -9.27
C TYR A 274 -30.81 3.61 -10.13
N ASP A 275 -31.65 3.70 -11.16
CA ASP A 275 -31.96 2.57 -12.05
C ASP A 275 -30.73 2.12 -12.87
N THR A 276 -29.89 3.05 -13.32
CA THR A 276 -28.65 2.77 -14.05
C THR A 276 -27.61 2.10 -13.14
N VAL A 277 -27.53 2.54 -11.88
CA VAL A 277 -26.71 1.90 -10.85
C VAL A 277 -27.23 0.49 -10.56
N LEU A 278 -28.54 0.35 -10.30
CA LEU A 278 -29.20 -0.92 -10.00
C LEU A 278 -29.02 -1.94 -11.13
N GLU A 279 -29.22 -1.54 -12.38
CA GLU A 279 -28.96 -2.39 -13.54
C GLU A 279 -27.49 -2.82 -13.61
N LYS A 280 -26.55 -1.89 -13.37
CA LYS A 280 -25.11 -2.17 -13.42
C LYS A 280 -24.61 -3.09 -12.30
N VAL A 281 -25.24 -3.08 -11.12
CA VAL A 281 -24.88 -3.98 -10.00
C VAL A 281 -25.63 -5.32 -10.01
N SER A 282 -26.80 -5.39 -10.65
CA SER A 282 -27.61 -6.61 -10.74
C SER A 282 -27.25 -7.51 -11.94
N ARG A 283 -26.69 -6.92 -13.01
CA ARG A 283 -26.10 -7.70 -14.12
C ARG A 283 -24.80 -8.39 -13.64
N GLY A 284 -24.79 -9.72 -13.66
CA GLY A 284 -23.59 -10.52 -13.36
C GLY A 284 -22.46 -10.29 -14.38
N PRO A 285 -21.22 -10.71 -14.05
CA PRO A 285 -20.06 -10.46 -14.91
C PRO A 285 -20.16 -11.19 -16.26
N GLU A 286 -19.87 -10.49 -17.35
CA GLU A 286 -19.57 -11.10 -18.64
C GLU A 286 -18.20 -11.79 -18.59
N GLU A 287 -18.04 -12.90 -19.32
CA GLU A 287 -16.78 -13.67 -19.36
C GLU A 287 -15.78 -13.09 -20.37
N THR A 288 -14.79 -12.33 -19.88
CA THR A 288 -13.58 -11.91 -20.64
C THR A 288 -12.33 -11.93 -19.77
#